data_AF-A0A508WRF2-F1
#
_entry.id   AF-A0A508WRF2-F1
#
_cell.length_a   1.000
_cell.length_b   1.000
_cell.length_c   1.000
_cell.angle_alpha   90.00
_cell.angle_beta   90.00
_cell.angle_gamma   90.00
#
_symmetry.space_group_name_H-M   'P 1'
#
loop_
_entity.id
_entity.type
_entity.pdbx_description
1 polymer ?
#
loop_
_entity_poly.entity_id
_entity_poly.type
_entity_poly.pdbx_seq_one_letter_code
_entity_poly.pdbx_strand_id
1 'polypeptide(L)' 'MRSLALDAREGGAYWATPAADLIADYGTRPTGLTSREAHERLARYGTNSVARGEKFLALSVLLRQFRSPLRAASW' A
#
# COMPACT_ATOMS: atom_id res chain seq x y z
N MET A 1 12.04 3.45 -1.88
CA MET A 1 10.73 3.06 -1.34
C MET A 1 10.22 4.22 -0.48
N ARG A 2 9.26 4.99 -0.99
CA ARG A 2 8.78 6.22 -0.34
C ARG A 2 7.94 5.83 0.88
N SER A 3 8.37 6.29 2.04
CA SER A 3 7.76 6.07 3.36
C SER A 3 6.37 6.71 3.44
N LEU A 4 5.32 5.92 3.21
CA LEU A 4 3.92 6.36 3.26
C LEU A 4 3.46 6.84 4.65
N ALA A 5 4.26 6.61 5.69
CA ALA A 5 3.96 7.01 7.06
C ALA A 5 4.60 8.36 7.48
N LEU A 6 5.49 8.96 6.66
CA LEU A 6 6.32 10.10 7.08
C LEU A 6 5.93 11.46 6.47
N ASP A 7 4.81 11.55 5.75
CA ASP A 7 4.09 12.82 5.57
C ASP A 7 2.98 12.98 6.64
N ALA A 8 3.13 12.26 7.78
CA ALA A 8 2.49 12.68 9.02
C ALA A 8 3.00 14.10 9.29
N ARG A 9 2.15 15.08 8.95
CA ARG A 9 2.33 16.52 9.09
C ARG A 9 3.28 16.84 10.24
N GLU A 10 4.21 17.77 10.03
CA GLU A 10 5.30 18.20 10.94
C GLU A 10 4.88 18.67 12.38
N GLY A 11 3.77 18.22 12.96
CA GLY A 11 3.32 18.70 14.27
C GLY A 11 2.30 17.87 15.02
N GLY A 12 2.02 16.59 14.68
CA GLY A 12 1.20 15.78 15.59
C GLY A 12 0.61 14.48 15.08
N ALA A 13 0.25 13.64 16.03
CA ALA A 13 -0.53 12.43 15.85
C ALA A 13 -1.95 12.75 15.35
N TYR A 14 -2.32 12.33 14.13
CA TYR A 14 -3.67 12.54 13.59
C TYR A 14 -4.78 11.96 14.49
N TRP A 15 -4.46 10.90 15.24
CA TRP A 15 -5.37 10.25 16.18
C TRP A 15 -5.67 11.06 17.44
N ALA A 16 -4.94 12.16 17.67
CA ALA A 16 -5.18 13.09 18.78
C ALA A 16 -5.94 14.36 18.34
N THR A 17 -6.29 14.48 17.05
CA THR A 17 -7.01 15.65 16.51
C THR A 17 -8.52 15.48 16.67
N PRO A 18 -9.28 16.56 17.00
CA PRO A 18 -10.74 16.50 17.00
C PRO A 18 -11.31 16.03 15.65
N ALA A 19 -12.35 15.19 15.72
CA ALA A 19 -12.95 14.60 14.52
C ALA A 19 -13.49 15.65 13.54
N ALA A 20 -14.02 16.78 14.04
CA ALA A 20 -14.52 17.86 13.20
C ALA A 20 -13.42 18.48 12.33
N ASP A 21 -12.22 18.67 12.90
CA ASP A 21 -11.07 19.23 12.20
C ASP A 21 -10.56 18.26 11.14
N LEU A 22 -10.53 16.96 11.45
CA LEU A 22 -10.18 15.92 10.47
C LEU A 22 -11.20 15.85 9.33
N ILE A 23 -12.49 15.93 9.63
CA ILE A 23 -13.55 15.90 8.61
C ILE A 23 -13.39 17.08 7.64
N ALA A 24 -13.09 18.28 8.18
CA ALA A 24 -12.82 19.48 7.39
C ALA A 24 -11.54 19.35 6.55
N ASP A 25 -10.42 18.92 7.16
CA ASP A 25 -9.11 18.79 6.49
C ASP A 25 -9.16 17.75 5.36
N TYR A 26 -9.82 16.60 5.57
CA TYR A 26 -10.00 15.57 4.54
C TYR A 26 -11.12 15.87 3.53
N GLY A 27 -11.79 17.01 3.65
CA GLY A 27 -12.89 17.43 2.78
C GLY A 27 -13.99 16.36 2.73
N THR A 28 -14.36 15.82 3.88
CA THR A 28 -15.43 14.83 4.03
C THR A 28 -16.59 15.44 4.81
N ARG A 29 -17.62 14.64 5.08
CA ARG A 29 -18.77 15.05 5.90
C ARG A 29 -18.99 14.03 7.00
N PRO A 30 -19.69 14.39 8.08
CA PRO A 30 -20.08 13.44 9.12
C PRO A 30 -20.89 12.24 8.59
N THR A 31 -21.64 12.46 7.50
CA THR A 31 -22.40 11.42 6.78
C THR A 31 -21.57 10.64 5.75
N GLY A 32 -20.28 10.97 5.61
CA GLY A 32 -19.36 10.34 4.67
C GLY A 32 -19.35 10.97 3.27
N LEU A 33 -18.72 10.25 2.34
CA LEU A 33 -18.59 10.64 0.94
C LEU A 33 -19.85 10.30 0.14
N THR A 34 -20.16 11.13 -0.86
CA THR A 34 -21.10 10.74 -1.91
C THR A 34 -20.49 9.66 -2.80
N SER A 35 -21.33 8.90 -3.52
CA SER A 35 -20.86 7.91 -4.49
C SER A 35 -19.95 8.53 -5.55
N ARG A 36 -20.23 9.78 -5.97
CA ARG A 36 -19.40 10.51 -6.94
C ARG A 36 -18.01 10.80 -6.37
N GLU A 37 -17.92 11.37 -5.17
CA GLU A 37 -16.64 11.66 -4.52
C GLU A 37 -15.84 10.38 -4.24
N ALA A 38 -16.51 9.30 -3.84
CA ALA A 38 -15.87 8.00 -3.65
C ALA A 38 -15.27 7.47 -4.96
N HIS A 39 -15.99 7.62 -6.08
CA HIS A 39 -15.51 7.21 -7.40
C HIS A 39 -14.34 8.06 -7.89
N GLU A 40 -14.42 9.38 -7.72
CA GLU A 40 -13.33 10.32 -8.04
C GLU A 40 -12.07 10.00 -7.23
N ARG A 41 -12.20 9.68 -5.93
CA ARG A 41 -11.07 9.29 -5.07
C ARG A 41 -10.53 7.90 -5.44
N LEU A 42 -11.38 6.95 -5.77
CA LEU A 42 -10.95 5.62 -6.23
C LEU A 42 -10.14 5.72 -7.52
N ALA A 43 -10.57 6.55 -8.48
CA ALA A 43 -9.82 6.80 -9.71
C ALA A 43 -8.48 7.50 -9.44
N ARG A 44 -8.43 8.42 -8.46
CA ARG A 44 -7.22 9.18 -8.12
C ARG A 44 -6.17 8.37 -7.36
N TYR A 45 -6.59 7.60 -6.35
CA TYR A 45 -5.68 6.92 -5.43
C TYR A 45 -5.55 5.41 -5.70
N GLY A 46 -6.45 4.85 -6.49
CA GLY A 46 -6.52 3.41 -6.74
C GLY A 46 -7.19 2.65 -5.59
N THR A 47 -7.25 1.33 -5.75
CA THR A 47 -7.80 0.43 -4.74
C THR A 47 -6.93 0.44 -3.48
N ASN A 48 -7.56 0.54 -2.30
CA ASN A 48 -6.87 0.36 -1.02
C ASN A 48 -6.56 -1.13 -0.78
N SER A 49 -5.60 -1.67 -1.52
CA SER A 49 -5.11 -3.03 -1.35
C SER A 49 -3.60 -3.05 -1.42
N VAL A 50 -2.99 -3.87 -0.56
CA VAL A 50 -1.56 -4.14 -0.66
C VAL A 50 -1.36 -5.03 -1.89
N ALA A 51 -0.51 -4.58 -2.80
CA ALA A 51 -0.18 -5.35 -3.99
C ALA A 51 0.26 -6.75 -3.57
N ARG A 52 -0.36 -7.77 -4.17
CA ARG A 52 0.09 -9.14 -3.96
C ARG A 52 1.52 -9.24 -4.48
N GLY A 53 2.43 -9.75 -3.65
CA GLY A 53 3.83 -9.96 -4.03
C GLY A 53 3.96 -10.76 -5.34
N GLU A 54 5.11 -10.64 -5.99
CA GLU A 54 5.40 -11.34 -7.24
C GLU A 54 5.03 -12.82 -7.13
N LYS A 55 4.09 -13.26 -7.97
CA LYS A 55 3.74 -14.67 -8.08
C LYS A 55 4.84 -15.35 -8.87
N PHE A 56 5.85 -15.87 -8.19
CA PHE A 56 6.75 -16.81 -8.84
C PHE A 56 5.98 -18.08 -9.18
N LEU A 57 5.90 -18.41 -10.47
CA LEU A 57 5.38 -19.69 -10.92
C LEU A 57 6.29 -20.78 -10.34
N ALA A 58 5.72 -21.86 -9.78
CA ALA A 58 6.52 -22.95 -9.21
C ALA A 58 7.58 -23.47 -10.20
N LEU A 59 7.25 -23.48 -11.49
CA LEU A 59 8.18 -23.83 -12.57
C LEU A 59 9.33 -22.84 -12.75
N SER A 60 9.11 -21.52 -12.57
CA SER A 60 10.19 -20.54 -12.65
C SER A 60 11.15 -20.64 -11.47
N VAL A 61 10.63 -20.98 -10.27
CA VAL A 61 11.46 -21.30 -9.10
C VAL A 61 12.30 -22.55 -9.36
N LEU A 62 11.69 -23.61 -9.89
CA LEU A 62 12.39 -24.86 -10.21
C LEU A 62 13.52 -24.64 -11.23
N LEU A 63 13.24 -23.96 -12.34
CA LEU A 63 14.25 -23.67 -13.38
C LEU A 63 15.39 -22.78 -12.84
N ARG A 64 15.11 -21.88 -11.89
CA ARG A 64 16.14 -21.08 -11.24
C ARG A 64 17.12 -21.92 -10.40
N GLN A 65 16.69 -23.06 -9.84
CA GLN A 65 17.58 -23.94 -9.07
C GLN A 65 18.69 -24.55 -9.94
N PHE A 66 18.38 -24.84 -11.21
CA PHE A 66 19.35 -25.38 -12.18
C PHE A 66 20.28 -24.32 -12.78
N ARG A 67 20.03 -23.03 -12.55
CA ARG A 67 20.88 -21.92 -13.01
C ARG A 67 22.03 -21.59 -12.04
N SER A 68 22.09 -22.25 -10.88
CA SER A 68 23.22 -22.11 -9.95
C SER A 68 24.20 -23.27 -10.14
N PRO A 69 25.39 -23.06 -10.72
CA PRO A 69 26.32 -24.14 -11.03
C PRO A 69 27.14 -24.65 -9.82
N LEU A 70 26.75 -24.39 -8.57
CA LEU A 70 27.64 -24.58 -7.40
C LEU A 70 27.06 -25.42 -6.24
N ARG A 71 26.52 -26.60 -6.53
CA ARG A 71 26.55 -27.73 -5.57
C ARG A 71 26.81 -29.05 -6.31
N ALA A 72 27.98 -29.15 -6.93
CA ALA A 72 28.61 -30.43 -7.23
C ALA A 72 29.93 -30.48 -6.45
N ALA A 73 30.16 -31.59 -5.74
CA ALA A 73 31.35 -31.96 -4.98
C ALA A 73 31.56 -31.30 -3.59
N SER A 74 31.11 -32.02 -2.55
CA SER A 74 32.01 -32.45 -1.45
C SER A 74 31.26 -33.47 -0.57
N TRP A 75 31.51 -34.78 -0.80
CA TRP A 75 31.70 -35.87 0.17
C TRP A 75 32.21 -37.07 -0.61
#